data_AF-A0A803QRS2-F1
#
_entry.id   AF-A0A803QRS2-F1
#
_cell.length_a   1.000
_cell.length_b   1.000
_cell.length_c   1.000
_cell.angle_alpha   90.00
_cell.angle_beta   90.00
_cell.angle_gamma   90.00
#
_symmetry.space_group_name_H-M   'P 1'
#
loop_
_entity.id
_entity.type
_entity.pdbx_description
1 polymer ?
#
loop_
_entity_poly.entity_id
_entity_poly.type
_entity_poly.pdbx_seq_one_letter_code
_entity_poly.pdbx_strand_id
1 'polypeptide(L)'
;FPIISVLSDKSAPSLVEYGTSPGRYTSVAQGESTSYDYMLYSSGTIHHTVIGPLEHGTVYFYRCGGDGEEFQLKTPPAQFPITFAVAGDLGQTGWTKSTLEHIDQCKYDVHLLPGDLSYANYVQRRWDTFGELGFWLILQKCKTWMVTETTERYIPFIKDGFQSYNARWKMPYEESGSSSNLYYSFEVSGIHLIMLGSYTDYDEYSDQYRNVNNGRSRSLLVLFITIGDGGKWKA
;
A
#
# COMPACT_ATOMS: atom_id res chain seq x y z
N PHE A 1 3.46 4.22 -10.43
CA PHE A 1 2.61 3.21 -11.08
C PHE A 1 1.66 2.66 -10.04
N PRO A 2 0.33 2.64 -10.26
CA PRO A 2 -0.58 2.04 -9.28
C PRO A 2 -0.48 0.51 -9.33
N ILE A 3 -0.42 -0.09 -8.15
CA ILE A 3 -0.45 -1.54 -7.93
C ILE A 3 -1.86 -1.89 -7.45
N ILE A 4 -2.54 -2.76 -8.18
CA ILE A 4 -3.85 -3.29 -7.79
C ILE A 4 -3.64 -4.62 -7.10
N SER A 5 -4.12 -4.73 -5.86
CA SER A 5 -4.00 -5.93 -5.03
C SER A 5 -5.37 -6.49 -4.69
N VAL A 6 -5.61 -7.79 -4.94
CA VAL A 6 -6.90 -8.45 -4.70
C VAL A 6 -6.69 -9.85 -4.09
N LEU A 7 -7.53 -10.20 -3.13
CA LEU A 7 -7.60 -11.55 -2.55
C LEU A 7 -8.65 -12.40 -3.27
N SER A 8 -8.34 -13.67 -3.55
CA SER A 8 -9.25 -14.63 -4.19
C SER A 8 -9.16 -16.02 -3.55
N ASP A 9 -10.29 -16.75 -3.54
CA ASP A 9 -10.41 -18.06 -2.88
C ASP A 9 -9.91 -19.24 -3.74
N LYS A 10 -9.70 -19.06 -5.06
CA LYS A 10 -8.86 -19.83 -6.03
C LYS A 10 -9.46 -19.86 -7.46
N SER A 11 -8.55 -20.03 -8.44
CA SER A 11 -8.74 -20.11 -9.91
C SER A 11 -8.83 -18.81 -10.72
N ALA A 12 -8.88 -17.64 -10.08
CA ALA A 12 -8.85 -16.37 -10.82
C ALA A 12 -7.46 -16.11 -11.42
N PRO A 13 -7.37 -15.67 -12.69
CA PRO A 13 -6.10 -15.22 -13.25
C PRO A 13 -5.65 -13.91 -12.60
N SER A 14 -4.33 -13.73 -12.43
CA SER A 14 -3.73 -12.45 -12.07
C SER A 14 -3.80 -11.49 -13.26
N LEU A 15 -4.97 -10.94 -13.53
CA LEU A 15 -5.25 -10.08 -14.67
C LEU A 15 -6.02 -8.85 -14.22
N VAL A 16 -5.65 -7.68 -14.73
CA VAL A 16 -6.47 -6.48 -14.63
C VAL A 16 -6.74 -5.94 -16.03
N GLU A 17 -8.02 -5.76 -16.34
CA GLU A 17 -8.46 -5.05 -17.53
C GLU A 17 -8.89 -3.65 -17.12
N TYR A 18 -8.45 -2.63 -17.85
CA TYR A 18 -8.70 -1.23 -17.49
C TYR A 18 -8.89 -0.31 -18.70
N GLY A 19 -9.55 0.81 -18.48
CA GLY A 19 -9.82 1.84 -19.50
C GLY A 19 -10.37 3.13 -18.88
N THR A 20 -10.58 4.15 -19.69
CA THR A 20 -11.06 5.48 -19.24
C THR A 20 -12.58 5.65 -19.34
N SER A 21 -13.30 4.58 -19.67
CA SER A 21 -14.76 4.60 -19.80
C SER A 21 -15.38 3.39 -19.11
N PRO A 22 -16.51 3.56 -18.40
CA PRO A 22 -17.22 2.45 -17.77
C PRO A 22 -17.57 1.35 -18.78
N GLY A 23 -17.35 0.10 -18.39
CA GLY A 23 -17.60 -1.10 -19.19
C GLY A 23 -16.71 -1.27 -20.41
N ARG A 24 -15.72 -0.40 -20.63
CA ARG A 24 -14.85 -0.43 -21.80
C ARG A 24 -13.37 -0.44 -21.41
N TYR A 25 -12.82 -1.64 -21.36
CA TYR A 25 -11.43 -1.88 -21.03
C TYR A 25 -10.59 -1.99 -22.30
N THR A 26 -9.77 -0.97 -22.56
CA THR A 26 -8.91 -0.89 -23.77
C THR A 26 -7.53 -1.50 -23.55
N SER A 27 -7.18 -1.79 -22.30
CA SER A 27 -5.86 -2.24 -21.89
C SER A 27 -5.96 -3.38 -20.90
N VAL A 28 -4.94 -4.24 -20.90
CA VAL A 28 -4.88 -5.43 -20.07
C VAL A 28 -3.47 -5.54 -19.49
N ALA A 29 -3.38 -5.80 -18.19
CA ALA A 29 -2.12 -6.01 -17.48
C ALA A 29 -2.12 -7.38 -16.81
N GLN A 30 -1.04 -8.13 -17.01
CA GLN A 30 -0.78 -9.39 -16.30
C GLN A 30 -0.10 -9.06 -14.97
N GLY A 31 -0.54 -9.71 -13.91
CA GLY A 31 0.02 -9.60 -12.58
C GLY A 31 0.65 -10.90 -12.12
N GLU A 32 1.06 -10.89 -10.87
CA GLU A 32 1.62 -12.03 -10.15
C GLU A 32 0.62 -12.49 -9.08
N SER A 33 0.85 -13.66 -8.50
CA SER A 33 0.12 -14.10 -7.33
C SER A 33 1.05 -14.68 -6.28
N THR A 34 0.61 -14.59 -5.03
CA THR A 34 1.32 -15.10 -3.86
C THR A 34 0.32 -15.62 -2.84
N SER A 35 0.81 -16.35 -1.85
CA SER A 35 0.06 -16.80 -0.69
C SER A 35 1.04 -16.98 0.46
N TYR A 36 0.55 -16.92 1.70
CA TYR A 36 1.40 -17.16 2.85
C TYR A 36 0.70 -18.04 3.89
N ASP A 37 1.53 -18.79 4.60
CA ASP A 37 1.13 -19.56 5.77
C ASP A 37 1.65 -18.88 7.04
N TYR A 38 0.84 -18.93 8.10
CA TYR A 38 1.17 -18.38 9.40
C TYR A 38 0.59 -19.30 10.48
N MET A 39 1.46 -20.11 11.09
CA MET A 39 1.07 -21.14 12.06
C MET A 39 -0.01 -22.08 11.49
N LEU A 40 -1.27 -21.94 11.95
CA LEU A 40 -2.42 -22.75 11.51
C LEU A 40 -3.30 -22.03 10.47
N TYR A 41 -2.88 -20.84 10.03
CA TYR A 41 -3.57 -20.05 9.03
C TYR A 41 -2.87 -20.18 7.67
N SER A 42 -3.65 -20.35 6.62
CA SER A 42 -3.21 -20.21 5.23
C SER A 42 -4.04 -19.12 4.58
N SER A 43 -3.40 -18.18 3.89
CA SER A 43 -4.12 -17.14 3.16
C SER A 43 -4.82 -17.71 1.92
N GLY A 44 -5.80 -16.97 1.42
CA GLY A 44 -6.22 -17.11 0.02
C GLY A 44 -5.09 -16.73 -0.95
N THR A 45 -5.36 -16.84 -2.24
CA THR A 45 -4.42 -16.36 -3.27
C THR A 45 -4.51 -14.84 -3.34
N ILE A 46 -3.38 -14.17 -3.17
CA ILE A 46 -3.26 -12.72 -3.26
C ILE A 46 -2.66 -12.38 -4.62
N HIS A 47 -3.32 -11.52 -5.38
CA HIS A 47 -2.90 -11.12 -6.72
C HIS A 47 -2.39 -9.68 -6.69
N HIS A 48 -1.26 -9.41 -7.34
CA HIS A 48 -0.72 -8.06 -7.51
C HIS A 48 -0.51 -7.77 -9.00
N THR A 49 -1.14 -6.71 -9.48
CA THR A 49 -1.03 -6.30 -10.88
C THR A 49 -0.62 -4.83 -10.96
N VAL A 50 0.50 -4.58 -11.61
CA VAL A 50 0.93 -3.22 -11.94
C VAL A 50 0.24 -2.79 -13.24
N ILE A 51 -0.45 -1.66 -13.22
CA ILE A 51 -1.10 -1.11 -14.42
C ILE A 51 -0.40 0.17 -14.89
N GLY A 52 -0.43 0.42 -16.19
CA GLY A 52 0.09 1.65 -16.80
C GLY A 52 1.09 1.42 -17.94
N PRO A 53 1.76 2.49 -18.40
CA PRO A 53 1.71 3.87 -17.86
C PRO A 53 0.30 4.49 -17.96
N LEU A 54 -0.09 5.26 -16.95
CA LEU A 54 -1.39 5.93 -16.89
C LEU A 54 -1.25 7.45 -17.01
N GLU A 55 -2.27 8.10 -17.54
CA GLU A 55 -2.36 9.55 -17.57
C GLU A 55 -2.65 10.11 -16.17
N HIS A 56 -2.12 11.30 -15.89
CA HIS A 56 -2.33 11.99 -14.61
C HIS A 56 -3.72 12.64 -14.52
N GLY A 57 -4.29 12.67 -13.32
CA GLY A 57 -5.60 13.31 -13.06
C GLY A 57 -6.79 12.59 -13.72
N THR A 58 -6.58 11.39 -14.24
CA THR A 58 -7.53 10.63 -15.06
C THR A 58 -8.22 9.55 -14.24
N VAL A 59 -9.52 9.37 -14.47
CA VAL A 59 -10.28 8.26 -13.89
C VAL A 59 -10.14 7.04 -14.79
N TYR A 60 -9.73 5.92 -14.20
CA TYR A 60 -9.67 4.63 -14.85
C TYR A 60 -10.67 3.68 -14.20
N PHE A 61 -11.44 3.00 -15.03
CA PHE A 61 -12.30 1.88 -14.67
C PHE A 61 -11.52 0.60 -14.88
N TYR A 62 -11.63 -0.35 -13.96
CA TYR A 62 -10.91 -1.60 -14.04
C TYR A 62 -11.70 -2.75 -13.43
N ARG A 63 -11.44 -3.97 -13.91
CA ARG A 63 -11.91 -5.20 -13.28
C ARG A 63 -10.77 -6.19 -13.14
N CYS A 64 -10.86 -7.02 -12.12
CA CYS A 64 -9.84 -8.02 -11.80
C CYS A 64 -10.33 -9.42 -12.20
N GLY A 65 -9.42 -10.28 -12.66
CA GLY A 65 -9.71 -11.70 -12.93
C GLY A 65 -10.53 -11.98 -14.20
N GLY A 66 -10.78 -10.98 -15.05
CA GLY A 66 -11.47 -11.13 -16.34
C GLY A 66 -13.00 -11.14 -16.30
N ASP A 67 -13.60 -11.46 -15.16
CA ASP A 67 -15.06 -11.47 -14.96
C ASP A 67 -15.48 -10.89 -13.58
N GLY A 68 -14.61 -10.05 -13.01
CA GLY A 68 -14.87 -9.38 -11.74
C GLY A 68 -15.79 -8.16 -11.86
N GLU A 69 -16.22 -7.66 -10.70
CA GLU A 69 -16.90 -6.37 -10.56
C GLU A 69 -16.03 -5.22 -11.10
N GLU A 70 -16.68 -4.19 -11.64
CA GLU A 70 -16.00 -2.98 -12.08
C GLU A 70 -15.73 -2.05 -10.90
N PHE A 71 -14.49 -1.58 -10.84
CA PHE A 71 -14.02 -0.61 -9.87
C PHE A 71 -13.45 0.61 -10.60
N GLN A 72 -13.20 1.69 -9.87
CA GLN A 72 -12.56 2.88 -10.41
C GLN A 72 -11.40 3.33 -9.52
N LEU A 73 -10.38 3.92 -10.14
CA LEU A 73 -9.28 4.64 -9.50
C LEU A 73 -9.10 6.00 -10.19
N LYS A 74 -8.69 7.03 -9.44
CA LYS A 74 -8.29 8.32 -10.01
C LYS A 74 -6.81 8.53 -9.79
N THR A 75 -6.06 8.71 -10.87
CA THR A 75 -4.62 9.01 -10.77
C THR A 75 -4.41 10.42 -10.21
N PRO A 76 -3.35 10.65 -9.41
CA PRO A 76 -2.99 11.99 -8.93
C PRO A 76 -2.68 12.96 -10.09
N PRO A 77 -2.83 14.27 -9.88
CA PRO A 77 -2.51 15.27 -10.90
C PRO A 77 -1.00 15.28 -11.23
N ALA A 78 -0.63 15.78 -12.41
CA ALA A 78 0.78 15.83 -12.81
C ALA A 78 1.59 16.88 -12.02
N GLN A 79 0.91 17.90 -11.51
CA GLN A 79 1.49 19.05 -10.82
C GLN A 79 0.56 19.48 -9.67
N PHE A 80 1.05 20.39 -8.83
CA PHE A 80 0.28 21.00 -7.76
C PHE A 80 -1.00 21.71 -8.25
N PRO A 81 -2.04 21.81 -7.39
CA PRO A 81 -2.09 21.32 -6.01
C PRO A 81 -2.33 19.81 -5.90
N ILE A 82 -1.70 19.17 -4.91
CA ILE A 82 -1.98 17.80 -4.49
C ILE A 82 -2.32 17.81 -3.00
N THR A 83 -3.28 16.99 -2.59
CA THR A 83 -3.70 16.87 -1.19
C THR A 83 -3.49 15.45 -0.67
N PHE A 84 -2.91 15.33 0.52
CA PHE A 84 -2.67 14.06 1.20
C PHE A 84 -3.61 13.93 2.40
N ALA A 85 -4.22 12.75 2.55
CA ALA A 85 -4.76 12.31 3.83
C ALA A 85 -3.68 11.50 4.54
N VAL A 86 -3.47 11.73 5.83
CA VAL A 86 -2.49 10.99 6.63
C VAL A 86 -3.16 10.50 7.90
N ALA A 87 -3.19 9.19 8.10
CA ALA A 87 -3.72 8.57 9.30
C ALA A 87 -2.97 7.27 9.58
N GLY A 88 -2.42 7.11 10.78
CA GLY A 88 -1.79 5.87 11.25
C GLY A 88 -2.70 5.09 12.19
N ASP A 89 -2.24 3.92 12.64
CA ASP A 89 -2.81 3.21 13.79
C ASP A 89 -4.32 2.93 13.65
N LEU A 90 -4.74 2.58 12.42
CA LEU A 90 -6.15 2.50 12.10
C LEU A 90 -6.84 1.38 12.89
N GLY A 91 -6.28 0.17 12.86
CA GLY A 91 -6.96 -1.01 13.39
C GLY A 91 -8.29 -1.27 12.71
N GLN A 92 -9.26 -1.83 13.44
CA GLN A 92 -10.55 -2.25 12.87
C GLN A 92 -11.69 -2.13 13.89
N THR A 93 -11.70 -1.03 14.64
CA THR A 93 -12.71 -0.73 15.66
C THR A 93 -13.77 0.25 15.11
N GLY A 94 -14.78 0.57 15.93
CA GLY A 94 -15.72 1.65 15.59
C GLY A 94 -15.04 3.01 15.39
N TRP A 95 -13.91 3.26 16.07
CA TRP A 95 -13.12 4.48 15.91
C TRP A 95 -12.43 4.53 14.56
N THR A 96 -12.00 3.38 14.04
CA THR A 96 -11.44 3.25 12.69
C THR A 96 -12.46 3.70 11.67
N LYS A 97 -13.70 3.20 11.78
CA LYS A 97 -14.80 3.61 10.90
C LYS A 97 -15.05 5.11 10.97
N SER A 98 -15.15 5.67 12.18
CA SER A 98 -15.36 7.12 12.35
C SER A 98 -14.21 7.95 11.79
N THR A 99 -12.95 7.53 11.99
CA THR A 99 -11.76 8.21 11.44
C THR A 99 -11.81 8.22 9.93
N LEU A 100 -12.13 7.08 9.33
CA LEU A 100 -12.22 6.94 7.87
C LEU A 100 -13.41 7.71 7.31
N GLU A 101 -14.55 7.79 8.01
CA GLU A 101 -15.68 8.65 7.64
C GLU A 101 -15.33 10.15 7.67
N HIS A 102 -14.49 10.61 8.61
CA HIS A 102 -14.02 12.00 8.62
C HIS A 102 -13.03 12.28 7.49
N ILE A 103 -12.12 11.34 7.21
CA ILE A 103 -11.22 11.42 6.05
C ILE A 103 -12.04 11.43 4.76
N ASP A 104 -13.14 10.69 4.70
CA ASP A 104 -14.04 10.60 3.55
C ASP A 104 -14.71 11.93 3.18
N GLN A 105 -14.93 12.78 4.18
CA GLN A 105 -15.45 14.14 4.00
C GLN A 105 -14.40 15.11 3.43
N CYS A 106 -13.12 14.74 3.48
CA CYS A 106 -12.02 15.54 2.93
C CYS A 106 -11.80 15.25 1.44
N LYS A 107 -11.42 16.28 0.67
CA LYS A 107 -10.94 16.10 -0.71
C LYS A 107 -9.43 15.84 -0.67
N TYR A 108 -9.02 14.60 -0.94
CA TYR A 108 -7.61 14.23 -1.04
C TYR A 108 -7.32 13.37 -2.28
N ASP A 109 -6.07 13.33 -2.70
CA ASP A 109 -5.58 12.60 -3.87
C ASP A 109 -4.87 11.29 -3.48
N VAL A 110 -4.08 11.32 -2.41
CA VAL A 110 -3.30 10.17 -1.93
C VAL A 110 -3.53 9.98 -0.42
N HIS A 111 -3.71 8.73 0.02
CA HIS A 111 -3.78 8.37 1.43
C HIS A 111 -2.45 7.76 1.87
N LEU A 112 -1.82 8.36 2.89
CA LEU A 112 -0.62 7.83 3.52
C LEU A 112 -1.03 7.19 4.85
N LEU A 113 -0.72 5.90 5.00
CA LEU A 113 -1.03 5.10 6.18
C LEU A 113 0.28 4.62 6.82
N PRO A 114 0.87 5.42 7.73
CA PRO A 114 2.18 5.12 8.28
C PRO A 114 2.09 4.08 9.40
N GLY A 115 1.99 2.82 9.02
CA GLY A 115 2.10 1.68 9.91
C GLY A 115 0.83 1.34 10.70
N ASP A 116 0.95 0.28 11.49
CA ASP A 116 -0.08 -0.23 12.40
C ASP A 116 -1.49 -0.34 11.81
N LEU A 117 -1.55 -1.27 10.86
CA LEU A 117 -2.70 -1.49 9.99
C LEU A 117 -3.84 -2.21 10.71
N SER A 118 -3.73 -3.53 10.85
CA SER A 118 -4.86 -4.38 11.27
C SER A 118 -4.92 -4.67 12.77
N TYR A 119 -3.82 -4.46 13.51
CA TYR A 119 -3.61 -4.99 14.87
C TYR A 119 -4.01 -6.47 15.00
N ALA A 120 -3.59 -7.27 14.01
CA ALA A 120 -3.94 -8.68 13.94
C ALA A 120 -3.40 -9.50 15.13
N ASN A 121 -2.27 -9.12 15.73
CA ASN A 121 -1.69 -9.72 16.94
C ASN A 121 -1.76 -11.26 16.90
N TYR A 122 -1.05 -11.88 15.94
CA TYR A 122 -1.04 -13.33 15.66
C TYR A 122 -2.34 -13.93 15.08
N VAL A 123 -3.48 -13.24 15.19
CA VAL A 123 -4.77 -13.69 14.65
C VAL A 123 -4.92 -13.25 13.20
N GLN A 124 -4.42 -14.06 12.28
CA GLN A 124 -4.27 -13.67 10.86
C GLN A 124 -5.56 -13.35 10.12
N ARG A 125 -6.70 -13.95 10.53
CA ARG A 125 -8.02 -13.59 9.99
C ARG A 125 -8.36 -12.10 10.14
N ARG A 126 -7.73 -11.40 11.09
CA ARG A 126 -7.87 -9.95 11.27
C ARG A 126 -7.26 -9.13 10.14
N TRP A 127 -6.32 -9.69 9.39
CA TRP A 127 -5.82 -9.06 8.16
C TRP A 127 -6.84 -9.17 7.02
N ASP A 128 -7.61 -10.26 6.97
CA ASP A 128 -8.67 -10.42 5.98
C ASP A 128 -9.80 -9.41 6.24
N THR A 129 -10.29 -9.32 7.47
CA THR A 129 -11.34 -8.35 7.85
C THR A 129 -10.88 -6.90 7.72
N PHE A 130 -9.61 -6.60 8.03
CA PHE A 130 -9.03 -5.27 7.77
C PHE A 130 -8.93 -4.98 6.26
N GLY A 131 -8.53 -5.98 5.47
CA GLY A 131 -8.50 -5.89 4.01
C GLY A 131 -9.88 -5.62 3.43
N GLU A 132 -10.92 -6.28 3.91
CA GLU A 132 -12.32 -6.03 3.50
C GLU A 132 -12.77 -4.61 3.85
N LEU A 133 -12.46 -4.13 5.07
CA LEU A 133 -12.76 -2.76 5.50
C LEU A 133 -12.02 -1.73 4.63
N GLY A 134 -10.73 -1.94 4.39
CA GLY A 134 -9.90 -1.08 3.55
C GLY A 134 -10.34 -1.10 2.09
N PHE A 135 -10.63 -2.29 1.54
CA PHE A 135 -11.15 -2.49 0.20
C PHE A 135 -12.45 -1.72 0.00
N TRP A 136 -13.41 -1.82 0.93
CA TRP A 136 -14.67 -1.08 0.87
C TRP A 136 -14.47 0.45 0.78
N LEU A 137 -13.43 0.98 1.42
CA LEU A 137 -13.10 2.41 1.41
C LEU A 137 -12.30 2.82 0.17
N ILE A 138 -11.36 1.98 -0.27
CA ILE A 138 -10.62 2.16 -1.53
C ILE A 138 -11.61 2.20 -2.71
N LEU A 139 -12.59 1.30 -2.72
CA LEU A 139 -13.62 1.24 -3.75
C LEU A 139 -14.51 2.48 -3.78
N GLN A 140 -14.87 3.05 -2.64
CA GLN A 140 -15.71 4.25 -2.60
C GLN A 140 -15.03 5.50 -3.13
N LYS A 141 -13.71 5.62 -2.97
CA LYS A 141 -13.00 6.88 -3.24
C LYS A 141 -11.97 6.78 -4.34
N CYS A 142 -11.64 5.59 -4.82
CA CYS A 142 -10.78 5.42 -5.98
C CYS A 142 -9.35 5.93 -5.71
N LYS A 143 -8.87 5.79 -4.47
CA LYS A 143 -7.64 6.43 -3.97
C LYS A 143 -6.52 5.43 -3.73
N THR A 144 -5.30 5.89 -4.02
CA THR A 144 -4.07 5.15 -3.75
C THR A 144 -3.72 5.24 -2.27
N TRP A 145 -3.43 4.09 -1.66
CA TRP A 145 -2.94 3.97 -0.29
C TRP A 145 -1.45 3.63 -0.34
N MET A 146 -0.64 4.41 0.37
CA MET A 146 0.80 4.18 0.53
C MET A 146 1.05 3.85 1.99
N VAL A 147 1.61 2.66 2.22
CA VAL A 147 1.57 2.01 3.53
C VAL A 147 2.97 1.58 3.95
N THR A 148 3.31 1.76 5.22
CA THR A 148 4.54 1.23 5.83
C THR A 148 4.23 0.14 6.86
N GLU A 149 5.25 -0.55 7.33
CA GLU A 149 5.06 -1.77 8.11
C GLU A 149 4.33 -1.58 9.44
N THR A 150 3.81 -2.67 9.98
CA THR A 150 3.30 -2.78 11.35
C THR A 150 4.28 -3.54 12.22
N THR A 151 4.09 -3.57 13.53
CA THR A 151 4.93 -4.29 14.51
C THR A 151 4.91 -5.83 14.40
N GLU A 152 4.73 -6.43 13.22
CA GLU A 152 4.70 -7.90 13.06
C GLU A 152 6.09 -8.49 13.32
N ARG A 153 6.27 -9.00 14.55
CA ARG A 153 7.56 -9.48 15.03
C ARG A 153 7.97 -10.81 14.39
N TYR A 154 9.26 -10.85 14.05
CA TYR A 154 10.02 -12.09 13.84
C TYR A 154 9.88 -13.04 15.04
N ILE A 155 9.69 -14.33 14.77
CA ILE A 155 9.73 -15.39 15.80
C ILE A 155 10.92 -16.30 15.47
N PRO A 156 12.00 -16.28 16.27
CA PRO A 156 13.19 -17.10 16.01
C PRO A 156 12.85 -18.56 15.74
N PHE A 157 13.44 -19.11 14.66
CA PHE A 157 13.28 -20.50 14.20
C PHE A 157 11.87 -20.93 13.76
N ILE A 158 10.88 -20.04 13.87
CA ILE A 158 9.49 -20.34 13.54
C ILE A 158 9.05 -19.49 12.34
N LYS A 159 9.47 -18.22 12.25
CA LYS A 159 8.88 -17.32 11.27
C LYS A 159 9.68 -16.03 11.00
N ASP A 160 9.77 -15.68 9.72
CA ASP A 160 10.24 -14.38 9.26
C ASP A 160 9.26 -13.23 9.61
N GLY A 161 9.80 -12.05 9.92
CA GLY A 161 9.01 -10.85 10.21
C GLY A 161 8.22 -10.38 8.99
N PHE A 162 7.13 -9.64 9.23
CA PHE A 162 6.35 -8.93 8.19
C PHE A 162 5.78 -9.76 7.02
N GLN A 163 5.76 -11.10 7.09
CA GLN A 163 5.28 -11.93 5.98
C GLN A 163 3.85 -11.57 5.56
N SER A 164 2.96 -11.28 6.52
CA SER A 164 1.58 -10.93 6.22
C SER A 164 1.46 -9.55 5.58
N TYR A 165 2.27 -8.58 6.04
CA TYR A 165 2.40 -7.27 5.41
C TYR A 165 2.91 -7.38 3.97
N ASN A 166 4.05 -8.05 3.77
CA ASN A 166 4.70 -8.19 2.46
C ASN A 166 3.84 -8.95 1.44
N ALA A 167 3.08 -9.94 1.88
CA ALA A 167 2.19 -10.68 0.99
C ALA A 167 0.93 -9.90 0.60
N ARG A 168 0.44 -8.98 1.44
CA ARG A 168 -0.84 -8.27 1.22
C ARG A 168 -0.67 -6.88 0.62
N TRP A 169 0.41 -6.20 0.98
CA TRP A 169 0.65 -4.80 0.66
C TRP A 169 1.95 -4.67 -0.12
N LYS A 170 1.88 -4.87 -1.45
CA LYS A 170 3.02 -4.66 -2.35
C LYS A 170 3.17 -3.16 -2.61
N MET A 171 4.27 -2.58 -2.15
CA MET A 171 4.65 -1.18 -2.35
C MET A 171 5.70 -1.07 -3.46
N PRO A 172 5.93 0.12 -4.06
CA PRO A 172 6.83 0.29 -5.19
C PRO A 172 8.31 0.35 -4.77
N TYR A 173 8.77 -0.63 -3.97
CA TYR A 173 10.13 -0.63 -3.43
C TYR A 173 11.17 -0.91 -4.50
N GLU A 174 10.90 -1.82 -5.43
CA GLU A 174 11.81 -2.16 -6.53
C GLU A 174 12.00 -0.97 -7.48
N GLU A 175 10.92 -0.27 -7.83
CA GLU A 175 10.95 0.93 -8.67
C GLU A 175 11.70 2.08 -8.01
N SER A 176 11.74 2.11 -6.68
CA SER A 176 12.51 3.07 -5.89
C SER A 176 13.98 2.69 -5.71
N GLY A 177 14.39 1.51 -6.21
CA GLY A 177 15.74 0.96 -6.01
C GLY A 177 15.99 0.47 -4.57
N SER A 178 14.93 0.22 -3.81
CA SER A 178 15.01 -0.41 -2.49
C SER A 178 15.06 -1.93 -2.63
N SER A 179 15.74 -2.59 -1.69
CA SER A 179 15.79 -4.04 -1.58
C SER A 179 14.65 -4.62 -0.72
N SER A 180 13.80 -3.77 -0.12
CA SER A 180 12.78 -4.20 0.83
C SER A 180 11.49 -3.41 0.71
N ASN A 181 10.36 -4.10 0.84
CA ASN A 181 9.02 -3.51 0.89
C ASN A 181 8.78 -2.64 2.15
N LEU A 182 9.68 -2.70 3.14
CA LEU A 182 9.61 -1.94 4.40
C LEU A 182 10.01 -0.47 4.24
N TYR A 183 10.85 -0.15 3.26
CA TYR A 183 11.27 1.22 2.98
C TYR A 183 11.35 1.45 1.48
N TYR A 184 10.80 2.55 1.01
CA TYR A 184 10.74 2.86 -0.41
C TYR A 184 10.49 4.35 -0.61
N SER A 185 10.64 4.79 -1.86
CA SER A 185 10.31 6.15 -2.26
C SER A 185 9.41 6.17 -3.48
N PHE A 186 8.69 7.26 -3.69
CA PHE A 186 7.89 7.45 -4.89
C PHE A 186 7.71 8.93 -5.21
N GLU A 187 7.49 9.19 -6.50
CA GLU A 187 7.22 10.52 -7.04
C GLU A 187 5.72 10.71 -7.26
N VAL A 188 5.18 11.82 -6.79
CA VAL A 188 3.80 12.22 -7.10
C VAL A 188 3.68 13.73 -7.22
N SER A 189 3.13 14.21 -8.34
CA SER A 189 2.90 15.64 -8.61
C SER A 189 4.13 16.55 -8.40
N GLY A 190 5.36 16.01 -8.58
CA GLY A 190 6.62 16.72 -8.34
C GLY A 190 7.14 16.67 -6.89
N ILE A 191 6.60 15.80 -6.04
CA ILE A 191 7.01 15.56 -4.65
C ILE A 191 7.71 14.20 -4.55
N HIS A 192 8.86 14.18 -3.88
CA HIS A 192 9.51 12.95 -3.43
C HIS A 192 8.93 12.56 -2.08
N LEU A 193 8.32 11.39 -1.99
CA LEU A 193 7.97 10.84 -0.68
C LEU A 193 8.91 9.69 -0.37
N ILE A 194 9.47 9.70 0.84
CA ILE A 194 10.31 8.63 1.37
C ILE A 194 9.57 8.02 2.57
N MET A 195 9.28 6.74 2.44
CA MET A 195 8.63 5.91 3.44
C MET A 195 9.71 5.09 4.12
N LEU A 196 9.90 5.27 5.43
CA LEU A 196 10.98 4.64 6.19
C LEU A 196 10.45 3.54 7.10
N GLY A 197 11.17 2.41 7.12
CA GLY A 197 10.93 1.32 8.04
C GLY A 197 11.56 1.62 9.40
N SER A 198 10.78 1.45 10.47
CA SER A 198 11.23 1.66 11.85
C SER A 198 11.56 0.35 12.55
N TYR A 199 11.17 -0.78 11.96
CA TYR A 199 11.40 -2.12 12.47
C TYR A 199 12.37 -2.95 11.60
N THR A 200 13.22 -2.25 10.85
CA THR A 200 14.34 -2.79 10.06
C THR A 200 15.63 -2.04 10.43
N ASP A 201 16.79 -2.59 10.10
CA ASP A 201 18.08 -1.95 10.37
C ASP A 201 18.16 -0.57 9.69
N TYR A 202 18.46 0.48 10.46
CA TYR A 202 18.52 1.88 10.01
C TYR A 202 19.82 2.59 10.38
N ASP A 203 20.82 1.86 10.87
CA ASP A 203 22.15 2.43 11.13
C ASP A 203 22.88 2.82 9.83
N GLU A 204 24.02 3.50 9.97
CA GLU A 204 24.79 4.05 8.85
C GLU A 204 25.30 2.99 7.84
N TYR A 205 25.33 1.71 8.21
CA TYR A 205 25.74 0.59 7.36
C TYR A 205 24.54 -0.12 6.71
N SER A 206 23.33 0.18 7.15
CA SER A 206 22.12 -0.52 6.71
C SER A 206 21.76 -0.23 5.25
N ASP A 207 21.03 -1.17 4.63
CA ASP A 207 20.52 -0.98 3.28
C ASP A 207 19.53 0.20 3.20
N GLN A 208 18.73 0.42 4.25
CA GLN A 208 17.81 1.55 4.35
C GLN A 208 18.57 2.89 4.32
N TYR A 209 19.60 3.04 5.14
CA TYR A 209 20.40 4.28 5.17
C TYR A 209 21.07 4.56 3.82
N ARG A 210 21.58 3.50 3.16
CA ARG A 210 22.14 3.62 1.80
C ARG A 210 21.09 4.01 0.77
N ASN A 211 19.88 3.46 0.84
CA ASN A 211 18.79 3.80 -0.09
C ASN A 211 18.39 5.27 0.04
N VAL A 212 18.19 5.75 1.27
CA VAL A 212 17.84 7.16 1.55
C VAL A 212 18.89 8.13 1.00
N ASN A 213 20.18 7.85 1.21
CA ASN A 213 21.27 8.73 0.78
C ASN A 213 21.56 8.68 -0.72
N ASN A 214 21.26 7.55 -1.37
CA ASN A 214 21.40 7.41 -2.82
C ASN A 214 20.15 7.87 -3.59
N GLY A 215 19.07 8.22 -2.88
CA GLY A 215 17.87 8.83 -3.44
C GLY A 215 18.22 10.12 -4.17
N ARG A 216 18.20 10.08 -5.50
CA ARG A 216 18.52 11.23 -6.37
C ARG A 216 17.52 12.37 -6.16
N SER A 217 17.82 13.34 -5.30
CA SER A 217 16.99 14.55 -5.17
C SER A 217 17.67 15.76 -5.83
N ARG A 218 17.11 16.19 -6.97
CA ARG A 218 17.24 17.57 -7.47
C ARG A 218 15.98 18.30 -7.02
N SER A 219 16.14 19.26 -6.11
CA SER A 219 15.13 20.26 -5.72
C SER A 219 13.70 19.73 -5.61
N LEU A 220 13.45 18.90 -4.59
CA LEU A 220 12.19 18.17 -4.42
C LEU A 220 11.70 18.40 -2.99
N LEU A 221 10.40 18.64 -2.81
CA LEU A 221 9.80 18.61 -1.48
C LEU A 221 9.88 17.16 -1.00
N VAL A 222 10.71 16.89 0.00
CA VAL A 222 10.86 15.55 0.57
C VAL A 222 9.99 15.45 1.82
N LEU A 223 8.95 14.62 1.78
CA LEU A 223 8.17 14.27 2.97
C LEU A 223 8.71 12.96 3.53
N PHE A 224 9.36 13.05 4.69
CA PHE A 224 9.74 11.89 5.49
C PHE A 224 8.59 11.51 6.41
N ILE A 225 8.11 10.27 6.30
CA ILE A 225 7.15 9.73 7.25
C ILE A 225 7.82 8.58 8.00
N THR A 226 8.10 8.82 9.27
CA THR A 226 8.65 7.83 10.21
C THR A 226 7.52 7.26 11.08
N ILE A 227 7.47 5.94 11.22
CA ILE A 227 6.53 5.27 12.13
C ILE A 227 7.15 5.22 13.52
N GLY A 228 6.72 6.11 14.42
CA GLY A 228 7.11 6.03 15.81
C GLY A 228 6.08 5.24 16.61
N ASP A 229 6.44 4.06 17.14
CA ASP A 229 5.88 3.64 18.43
C ASP A 229 6.15 4.81 19.39
N GLY A 230 5.16 5.31 20.12
CA GLY A 230 5.25 6.51 20.99
C GLY A 230 6.26 6.48 22.15
N GLY A 231 7.40 5.81 22.00
CA GLY A 231 8.54 5.76 22.91
C GLY A 231 9.49 6.94 22.75
N LYS A 232 9.33 7.92 23.64
CA LYS A 232 10.31 8.93 24.09
C LYS A 232 11.63 9.01 23.29
N TRP A 233 11.69 10.00 22.40
CA TRP A 233 12.95 10.62 22.02
C TRP A 233 13.65 11.13 23.28
N LYS A 234 14.76 10.49 23.68
CA LYS A 234 15.74 11.16 24.53
C LYS A 234 16.69 11.90 23.58
N ALA A 235 16.74 13.21 23.78
CA ALA A 235 17.69 14.14 23.15
C ALA A 235 19.14 13.71 23.36
#